data_AF-A0A813UXR0-F1
#
_entry.id   AF-A0A813UXR0-F1
#
_cell.length_a   1.000
_cell.length_b   1.000
_cell.length_c   1.000
_cell.angle_alpha   90.00
_cell.angle_beta   90.00
_cell.angle_gamma   90.00
#
_symmetry.space_group_name_H-M   'P 1'
#
loop_
_entity.id
_entity.type
_entity.pdbx_description
1 polymer ?
#
loop_
_entity_poly.entity_id
_entity_poly.type
_entity_poly.pdbx_seq_one_letter_code
_entity_poly.pdbx_strand_id
1 'polypeptide(L)'
;MSIKYSIILTIFALALVKCQKPGSCPQPPDFGICIMGCSHDFSCQGNLKCCSNGCGYTCQVPITKQADEPISKECPVDNTFLVGLCAITEKSCWSDSMCKSNQRCCRKGCNRECIDV
;
A
#
# COMPACT_ATOMS: atom_id res chain seq x y z
N MET A 1 14.47 13.71 44.73
CA MET A 1 14.32 14.46 43.46
C MET A 1 14.09 13.56 42.24
N SER A 2 14.75 12.41 42.11
CA SER A 2 14.78 11.60 40.89
C SER A 2 13.43 10.99 40.47
N ILE A 3 12.60 10.56 41.43
CA ILE A 3 11.27 9.99 41.15
C ILE A 3 10.30 11.05 40.63
N LYS A 4 10.32 12.25 41.22
CA LYS A 4 9.52 13.38 40.73
C LYS A 4 9.91 13.76 39.30
N TYR A 5 11.20 13.80 38.99
CA TYR A 5 11.69 14.08 37.64
C TYR A 5 11.30 12.99 36.64
N SER A 6 11.37 11.72 37.04
CA SER A 6 10.96 10.59 36.20
C SER A 6 9.46 10.60 35.91
N ILE A 7 8.62 10.90 36.91
CA ILE A 7 7.16 11.06 36.73
C ILE A 7 6.84 12.26 35.82
N ILE A 8 7.52 13.39 36.00
CA ILE A 8 7.35 14.57 35.14
C ILE A 8 7.74 14.22 33.69
N LEU A 9 8.86 13.52 33.50
CA LEU A 9 9.33 13.12 32.17
C LEU A 9 8.38 12.13 31.49
N THR A 10 7.80 11.18 32.23
CA THR A 10 6.83 10.22 31.68
C THR A 10 5.49 10.88 31.35
N ILE A 11 4.98 11.77 32.19
CA ILE A 11 3.77 12.55 31.90
C ILE A 11 3.98 13.42 30.65
N PHE A 12 5.13 14.09 30.55
CA PHE A 12 5.47 14.88 29.37
C PHE A 12 5.59 14.01 28.11
N ALA A 13 6.24 12.84 28.22
CA ALA A 13 6.34 11.89 27.11
C ALA A 13 4.98 11.36 26.66
N LEU A 14 4.08 11.05 27.60
CA LEU A 14 2.70 10.63 27.31
C LEU A 14 1.89 11.75 26.66
N ALA A 15 2.06 13.00 27.08
CA ALA A 15 1.43 14.16 26.47
C ALA A 15 1.97 14.49 25.06
N LEU A 16 3.19 14.05 24.73
CA LEU A 16 3.79 14.20 23.41
C LEU A 16 3.41 13.08 22.43
N VAL A 17 2.67 12.05 22.87
CA VAL A 17 2.11 11.02 21.99
C VAL A 17 1.08 11.68 21.07
N LYS A 18 1.52 12.07 19.87
CA LYS A 18 0.65 12.60 18.83
C LYS A 18 -0.32 11.49 18.42
N CYS A 19 -1.60 11.67 18.69
CA CYS A 19 -2.63 10.80 18.14
C CYS A 19 -2.55 10.90 16.61
N GLN A 20 -2.04 9.84 15.97
CA GLN A 20 -1.96 9.71 14.52
C GLN A 20 -2.73 8.47 14.11
N LYS A 21 -3.45 8.57 13.00
CA LYS A 21 -4.08 7.40 12.39
C LYS A 21 -3.01 6.53 11.72
N PRO A 22 -3.21 5.20 11.68
CA PRO A 22 -2.25 4.27 11.08
C PRO A 22 -2.02 4.57 9.59
N GLY A 23 -0.82 4.27 9.11
CA GLY A 23 -0.38 4.57 7.74
C GLY A 23 0.36 5.91 7.61
N SER A 24 0.94 6.14 6.44
CA SER A 24 1.74 7.32 6.11
C SER A 24 1.04 8.22 5.09
N CYS A 25 1.36 9.51 5.07
CA CYS A 25 0.88 10.40 4.02
C CYS A 25 1.51 10.03 2.66
N PRO A 26 0.75 10.13 1.56
CA PRO A 26 1.34 10.06 0.22
C PRO A 26 2.32 11.21 -0.02
N GLN A 27 3.20 11.05 -1.00
CA GLN A 27 4.09 12.12 -1.41
C GLN A 27 3.24 13.32 -1.86
N PRO A 28 3.46 14.53 -1.29
CA PRO A 28 2.72 15.71 -1.71
C PRO A 28 3.11 16.10 -3.14
N PRO A 29 2.19 16.66 -3.94
CA PRO A 29 2.53 17.26 -5.22
C PRO A 29 3.40 18.52 -5.00
N ASP A 30 4.20 18.89 -6.01
CA ASP A 30 5.08 20.07 -5.95
C ASP A 30 4.30 21.37 -5.78
N PHE A 31 3.06 21.41 -6.29
CA PHE A 31 2.15 22.54 -6.18
C PHE A 31 0.77 22.07 -5.76
N GLY A 32 0.20 22.75 -4.76
CA GLY A 32 -1.16 22.53 -4.32
C GLY A 32 -1.86 23.85 -4.04
N ILE A 33 -3.19 23.81 -4.09
CA ILE A 33 -4.02 24.93 -3.67
C ILE A 33 -3.81 25.15 -2.18
N CYS A 34 -3.58 26.40 -1.78
CA CYS A 34 -3.35 26.81 -0.39
C CYS A 34 -4.64 26.75 0.43
N ILE A 35 -5.15 25.54 0.65
CA ILE A 35 -6.37 25.27 1.42
C ILE A 35 -6.02 24.54 2.71
N MET A 36 -6.56 25.02 3.83
CA MET A 36 -6.44 24.39 5.14
C MET A 36 -7.70 23.59 5.44
N GLY A 37 -7.84 22.43 4.80
CA GLY A 37 -9.01 21.55 4.94
C GLY A 37 -9.02 20.69 6.20
N CYS A 38 -7.88 20.53 6.88
CA CYS A 38 -7.76 19.79 8.13
C CYS A 38 -6.56 20.29 8.95
N SER A 39 -6.55 20.02 10.27
CA SER A 39 -5.42 20.31 11.16
C SER A 39 -4.78 19.05 11.73
N HIS A 40 -5.56 17.99 11.91
CA HIS A 40 -5.12 16.71 12.47
C HIS A 40 -5.81 15.54 11.77
N ASP A 41 -5.23 14.34 11.89
CA ASP A 41 -5.81 13.11 11.34
C ASP A 41 -7.26 12.88 11.80
N PHE A 42 -7.60 13.27 13.04
CA PHE A 42 -8.96 13.15 13.59
C PHE A 42 -9.96 14.20 13.06
N SER A 43 -9.47 15.26 12.40
CA SER A 43 -10.34 16.16 11.64
C SER A 43 -10.92 15.49 10.40
N CYS A 44 -10.29 14.41 9.93
CA CYS A 44 -10.69 13.66 8.76
C CYS A 44 -11.52 12.43 9.14
N GLN A 45 -12.57 12.15 8.37
CA GLN A 45 -13.45 10.99 8.59
C GLN A 45 -12.73 9.66 8.34
N GLY A 46 -13.16 8.61 9.05
CA GLY A 46 -12.65 7.25 8.87
C GLY A 46 -11.13 7.15 9.05
N ASN A 47 -10.47 6.50 8.11
CA ASN A 47 -9.01 6.27 8.09
C ASN A 47 -8.20 7.38 7.40
N LEU A 48 -8.83 8.42 6.86
CA LEU A 48 -8.15 9.48 6.09
C LEU A 48 -7.18 10.29 6.95
N LYS A 49 -5.94 10.51 6.53
CA LYS A 49 -4.96 11.31 7.28
C LYS A 49 -4.95 12.76 6.82
N CYS A 50 -4.58 13.67 7.71
CA CYS A 50 -4.41 15.07 7.36
C CYS A 50 -2.99 15.28 6.83
N CYS A 51 -2.88 15.47 5.52
CA CYS A 51 -1.60 15.49 4.81
C CYS A 51 -1.39 16.81 4.08
N SER A 52 -0.12 17.24 3.97
CA SER A 52 0.23 18.39 3.16
C SER A 52 -0.10 18.13 1.70
N ASN A 53 -0.68 19.12 1.01
CA ASN A 53 -0.89 19.09 -0.43
C ASN A 53 0.14 19.94 -1.19
N GLY A 54 1.22 20.37 -0.54
CA GLY A 54 2.25 21.25 -1.12
C GLY A 54 2.15 22.71 -0.66
N CYS A 55 0.95 23.25 -0.39
CA CYS A 55 0.78 24.58 0.20
C CYS A 55 -0.05 24.59 1.50
N GLY A 56 -1.11 23.78 1.55
CA GLY A 56 -1.98 23.61 2.70
C GLY A 56 -2.13 22.15 3.11
N TYR A 57 -3.25 21.80 3.73
CA TYR A 57 -3.51 20.47 4.28
C TYR A 57 -4.88 19.97 3.84
N THR A 58 -4.95 18.70 3.46
CA THR A 58 -6.19 18.04 3.07
C THR A 58 -6.24 16.60 3.54
N CYS A 59 -7.44 16.06 3.64
CA CYS A 59 -7.67 14.67 4.04
C CYS A 59 -7.30 13.73 2.87
N GLN A 60 -6.27 12.91 3.06
CA GLN A 60 -5.75 11.99 2.06
C GLN A 60 -5.89 10.55 2.53
N VAL A 61 -6.01 9.63 1.57
CA VAL A 61 -5.97 8.19 1.86
C VAL A 61 -4.55 7.84 2.33
N PRO A 62 -4.39 7.16 3.49
CA PRO A 62 -3.08 6.78 3.96
C PRO A 62 -2.46 5.70 3.08
N ILE A 63 -1.15 5.81 2.80
CA ILE A 63 -0.34 4.70 2.32
C ILE A 63 -0.04 3.82 3.54
N THR A 64 -0.78 2.72 3.68
CA THR A 64 -0.32 1.62 4.52
C THR A 64 0.80 0.92 3.78
N LYS A 65 1.90 0.52 4.46
CA LYS A 65 2.84 -0.48 3.94
C LYS A 65 2.15 -1.86 3.90
N GLN A 66 1.02 -1.95 3.22
CA GLN A 66 0.67 -3.15 2.50
C GLN A 66 1.21 -2.87 1.11
N ALA A 67 2.08 -3.77 0.65
CA ALA A 67 2.61 -3.72 -0.68
C ALA A 67 1.52 -3.27 -1.66
N ASP A 68 1.86 -2.32 -2.54
CA ASP A 68 1.26 -2.24 -3.85
C ASP A 68 1.58 -3.55 -4.59
N GLU A 69 0.94 -4.63 -4.16
CA GLU A 69 0.61 -5.77 -4.98
C GLU A 69 -0.44 -6.53 -4.19
N PRO A 70 -1.65 -6.73 -4.74
CA PRO A 70 -2.48 -7.71 -4.14
C PRO A 70 -1.71 -9.03 -4.29
N ILE A 71 -1.42 -9.72 -3.18
CA ILE A 71 -1.38 -11.18 -3.18
C ILE A 71 -2.84 -11.61 -3.42
N SER A 72 -3.35 -11.21 -4.57
CA SER A 72 -4.59 -11.64 -5.14
C SER A 72 -4.24 -13.02 -5.60
N LYS A 73 -5.06 -13.99 -5.18
CA LYS A 73 -4.94 -15.34 -5.70
C LYS A 73 -5.26 -15.37 -7.20
N GLU A 74 -5.41 -14.23 -7.87
CA GLU A 74 -5.76 -14.12 -9.26
C GLU A 74 -4.50 -13.85 -10.08
N CYS A 75 -4.54 -14.21 -11.36
CA CYS A 75 -3.40 -14.03 -12.24
C CYS A 75 -3.10 -12.54 -12.47
N PRO A 76 -1.80 -12.15 -12.54
CA PRO A 76 -1.42 -10.79 -12.89
C PRO A 76 -1.98 -10.44 -14.28
N VAL A 77 -2.58 -9.26 -14.39
CA VAL A 77 -3.16 -8.75 -15.65
C VAL A 77 -2.00 -8.46 -16.61
N ASP A 78 -1.80 -9.34 -17.57
CA ASP A 78 -0.77 -9.18 -18.59
C ASP A 78 -1.32 -8.36 -19.77
N ASN A 79 -0.99 -7.06 -19.80
CA ASN A 79 -1.30 -6.17 -20.94
C ASN A 79 -0.31 -6.31 -22.10
N THR A 80 0.62 -7.27 -22.02
CA THR A 80 1.66 -7.48 -23.03
C THR A 80 1.07 -8.25 -24.21
N PHE A 81 0.58 -7.52 -25.21
CA PHE A 81 0.07 -8.05 -26.46
C PHE A 81 1.23 -8.52 -27.36
N LEU A 82 1.85 -9.66 -27.04
CA LEU A 82 2.84 -10.29 -27.91
C LEU A 82 2.17 -11.38 -28.75
N VAL A 83 1.95 -11.06 -30.03
CA VAL A 83 1.61 -12.03 -31.08
C VAL A 83 2.90 -12.74 -31.49
N GLY A 84 3.24 -13.81 -30.77
CA GLY A 84 4.34 -14.72 -31.08
C GLY A 84 3.84 -16.13 -31.40
N LEU A 85 4.71 -16.98 -31.96
CA LEU A 85 4.43 -18.40 -32.15
C LEU A 85 4.08 -19.04 -30.82
N CYS A 86 2.96 -19.74 -30.75
CA CYS A 86 2.56 -20.46 -29.55
C CYS A 86 3.42 -21.71 -29.40
N ALA A 87 4.50 -21.60 -28.65
CA ALA A 87 5.32 -22.73 -28.26
C ALA A 87 4.72 -23.37 -27.00
N ILE A 88 3.91 -24.42 -27.19
CA ILE A 88 3.56 -25.31 -26.07
C ILE A 88 4.84 -26.08 -25.72
N THR A 89 5.50 -25.67 -24.64
CA THR A 89 6.70 -26.35 -24.13
C THR A 89 6.33 -27.26 -22.96
N GLU A 90 7.24 -28.10 -22.50
CA GLU A 90 7.07 -28.95 -21.31
C GLU A 90 6.82 -28.17 -19.99
N LYS A 91 7.02 -26.85 -19.99
CA LYS A 91 6.77 -25.96 -18.84
C LYS A 91 5.36 -25.36 -18.84
N SER A 92 4.54 -25.74 -19.81
CA SER A 92 3.16 -25.26 -19.93
C SER A 92 2.27 -25.91 -18.87
N CYS A 93 1.30 -25.16 -18.35
CA CYS A 93 0.32 -25.68 -17.42
C CYS A 93 -1.10 -25.65 -18.02
N TRP A 94 -1.98 -26.54 -17.56
CA TRP A 94 -3.39 -26.54 -17.95
C TRP A 94 -4.33 -26.10 -16.82
N SER A 95 -3.94 -26.38 -15.58
CA SER A 95 -4.71 -26.11 -14.36
C SER A 95 -3.77 -25.79 -13.19
N ASP A 96 -4.30 -25.09 -12.18
CA ASP A 96 -3.55 -24.69 -10.98
C ASP A 96 -2.96 -25.88 -10.22
N SER A 97 -3.60 -27.05 -10.29
CA SER A 97 -3.13 -28.29 -9.66
C SER A 97 -1.82 -28.83 -10.26
N MET A 98 -1.42 -28.35 -11.44
CA MET A 98 -0.12 -28.70 -12.04
C MET A 98 1.03 -27.83 -11.51
N CYS A 99 0.71 -26.75 -10.79
CA CYS A 99 1.68 -25.82 -10.25
C CYS A 99 2.00 -26.13 -8.79
N LYS A 100 3.13 -25.60 -8.29
CA LYS A 100 3.54 -25.78 -6.90
C LYS A 100 2.63 -24.99 -5.95
N SER A 101 2.75 -25.24 -4.64
CA SER A 101 2.07 -24.41 -3.65
C SER A 101 2.43 -22.93 -3.86
N ASN A 102 1.43 -22.05 -3.80
CA ASN A 102 1.52 -20.61 -4.10
C ASN A 102 1.81 -20.25 -5.57
N GLN A 103 1.48 -21.15 -6.50
CA GLN A 103 1.51 -20.86 -7.92
C GLN A 103 0.15 -21.11 -8.57
N ARG A 104 -0.14 -20.36 -9.63
CA ARG A 104 -1.33 -20.56 -10.46
C ARG A 104 -1.00 -20.60 -11.92
N CYS A 105 -1.84 -21.29 -12.67
CA CYS A 105 -1.68 -21.45 -14.09
C CYS A 105 -2.22 -20.23 -14.84
N CYS A 106 -1.34 -19.30 -15.17
CA CYS A 106 -1.69 -18.01 -15.71
C CYS A 106 -1.40 -17.90 -17.20
N ARG A 107 -2.27 -17.18 -17.91
CA ARG A 107 -2.10 -16.93 -19.34
C ARG A 107 -1.03 -15.85 -19.54
N LYS A 108 -0.02 -16.15 -20.35
CA LYS A 108 1.00 -15.21 -20.83
C LYS A 108 0.94 -15.20 -22.35
N GLY A 109 0.27 -14.18 -22.92
CA GLY A 109 -0.06 -14.16 -24.35
C GLY A 109 -0.91 -15.36 -24.80
N CYS A 110 -0.39 -16.22 -25.67
CA CYS A 110 -1.05 -17.47 -26.07
C CYS A 110 -0.58 -18.72 -25.31
N ASN A 111 0.44 -18.61 -24.45
CA ASN A 111 0.91 -19.70 -23.61
C ASN A 111 0.28 -19.63 -22.20
N ARG A 112 0.45 -20.71 -21.42
CA ARG A 112 0.10 -20.78 -19.99
C ARG A 112 1.29 -21.25 -19.18
N GLU A 113 1.60 -20.53 -18.11
CA GLU A 113 2.75 -20.82 -17.25
C GLU A 113 2.37 -20.69 -15.77
N CYS A 114 3.03 -21.47 -14.91
CA CYS A 114 2.86 -21.37 -13.47
C CYS A 114 3.56 -20.10 -12.97
N ILE A 115 2.79 -19.16 -12.43
CA ILE A 115 3.28 -17.90 -11.88
C ILE A 115 3.09 -17.91 -10.36
N ASP A 116 4.09 -17.45 -9.62
CA ASP A 116 3.98 -17.23 -8.17
C ASP A 116 2.94 -16.13 -7.91
N VAL A 117 1.92 -16.43 -7.11
CA VAL A 117 0.81 -15.52 -6.73
C VAL A 117 0.66 -15.40 -5.23
#